data_AF-A0A9D2ACP8-F1
#
_entry.id   AF-A0A9D2ACP8-F1
#
_cell.length_a   1.000
_cell.length_b   1.000
_cell.length_c   1.000
_cell.angle_alpha   90.00
_cell.angle_beta   90.00
_cell.angle_gamma   90.00
#
_symmetry.space_group_name_H-M   'P 1'
#
loop_
_entity.id
_entity.type
_entity.pdbx_description
1 polymer ?
#
loop_
_entity_poly.entity_id
_entity_poly.type
_entity_poly.pdbx_seq_one_letter_code
_entity_poly.pdbx_strand_id
1 'polypeptide(L)'
;MRAAGVLLPLSSLPGPYGIGTLGAEARHFIDFLHDAGQSYWQILPIGPTGYGDSPYQSFSAFAANPYFIDPGLLEADGLLEAGEAGAFPWGGDETTVDYGALYQSRHALLKKAVDRLEPEDEGLAAFCAENAFWLEDYALFMALKGENGQKSWLEWPDEVRLRQPEALRRAAERLAGPVRYWKGVQYLFHRQWTALKAYAGEKGVAIIGDIPIYVSPDSSDIWAGPELFQLTADRRMAAVAGCPPDAFAADGQLWGNPLYDWDYHYTTGYAWWVRRLAHACTVYDVVRIDHFRGFESYFAIPAGDDTAKNGVWRKGPGMALMRALHKHLPSARIIAEDLGYLTPEVKALLEASGYPGMKVLQFAFDRREAGDYMPHNYIPNSVVYTGTHDNTTTAAWQTEADPEDVALARAYMACGEGEKLVDAFIRTAFASVSDTAVIPMQDWLALPASARMNTPSKAGGNWQWRMAPGAASPALAKRIRALTELYERTGR
;
A
#
# COMPACT_ATOMS: atom_id res chain seq x y z
N MET A 1 6.73 -23.32 5.82
CA MET A 1 7.02 -22.88 7.22
C MET A 1 5.84 -22.02 7.60
N ARG A 2 5.21 -22.28 8.75
CA ARG A 2 3.95 -21.61 9.10
C ARG A 2 4.21 -20.35 9.93
N ALA A 3 3.60 -19.24 9.52
CA ALA A 3 3.74 -17.94 10.15
C ALA A 3 2.40 -17.23 10.27
N ALA A 4 2.37 -16.18 11.10
CA ALA A 4 1.25 -15.29 11.26
C ALA A 4 1.69 -13.81 11.23
N GLY A 5 0.74 -12.94 10.89
CA GLY A 5 0.95 -11.50 10.90
C GLY A 5 -0.32 -10.70 11.15
N VAL A 6 -0.15 -9.40 11.30
CA VAL A 6 -1.24 -8.44 11.45
C VAL A 6 -1.20 -7.41 10.32
N LEU A 7 -2.35 -7.18 9.68
CA LEU A 7 -2.55 -6.07 8.76
C LEU A 7 -2.97 -4.83 9.58
N LEU A 8 -2.08 -3.84 9.62
CA LEU A 8 -2.36 -2.52 10.21
C LEU A 8 -1.61 -1.46 9.39
N PRO A 9 -2.30 -0.57 8.66
CA PRO A 9 -1.63 0.49 7.92
C PRO A 9 -0.89 1.44 8.86
N LEU A 10 0.23 2.03 8.41
CA LEU A 10 0.98 3.01 9.21
C LEU A 10 0.10 4.16 9.68
N SER A 11 -0.80 4.64 8.81
CA SER A 11 -1.74 5.72 9.12
C SER A 11 -2.63 5.42 10.32
N SER A 12 -2.90 4.14 10.57
CA SER A 12 -3.79 3.68 11.63
C SER A 12 -3.12 3.50 12.98
N LEU A 13 -1.80 3.68 13.10
CA LEU A 13 -1.19 3.69 14.42
C LEU A 13 -1.76 4.84 15.28
N PRO A 14 -1.93 4.62 16.59
CA PRO A 14 -2.26 5.71 17.50
C PRO A 14 -1.09 6.71 17.55
N GLY A 15 -1.33 7.88 18.14
CA GLY A 15 -0.29 8.89 18.33
C GLY A 15 -0.82 10.33 18.26
N PRO A 16 -0.04 11.29 18.77
CA PRO A 16 -0.51 12.66 19.00
C PRO A 16 -0.52 13.54 17.75
N TYR A 17 0.06 13.08 16.64
CA TYR A 17 0.31 13.91 15.45
C TYR A 17 -0.71 13.70 14.33
N GLY A 18 -1.96 13.34 14.67
CA GLY A 18 -3.11 13.26 13.75
C GLY A 18 -3.15 12.03 12.84
N ILE A 19 -2.03 11.32 12.71
CA ILE A 19 -1.84 10.11 11.93
C ILE A 19 -0.76 9.27 12.60
N GLY A 20 -0.75 7.97 12.35
CA GLY A 20 0.37 7.14 12.75
C GLY A 20 1.68 7.54 12.06
N THR A 21 2.78 7.50 12.80
CA THR A 21 4.13 7.92 12.37
C THR A 21 5.17 6.85 12.68
N LEU A 22 6.39 7.02 12.19
CA LEU A 22 7.51 6.08 12.37
C LEU A 22 8.19 6.16 13.76
N GLY A 23 7.53 6.80 14.74
CA GLY A 23 8.05 7.07 16.07
C GLY A 23 7.83 5.95 17.09
N ALA A 24 7.63 6.37 18.35
CA ALA A 24 7.47 5.46 19.48
C ALA A 24 6.30 4.48 19.30
N GLU A 25 5.16 4.93 18.76
CA GLU A 25 3.98 4.07 18.60
C GLU A 25 4.19 2.95 17.57
N ALA A 26 4.98 3.18 16.52
CA ALA A 26 5.37 2.12 15.61
C ALA A 26 6.27 1.07 16.30
N ARG A 27 7.20 1.51 17.16
CA ARG A 27 8.04 0.61 17.96
C ARG A 27 7.23 -0.19 18.98
N HIS A 28 6.30 0.45 19.68
CA HIS A 28 5.37 -0.22 20.58
C HIS A 28 4.51 -1.25 19.86
N PHE A 29 4.08 -0.96 18.64
CA PHE A 29 3.33 -1.93 17.85
C PHE A 29 4.20 -3.12 17.43
N ILE A 30 5.46 -2.90 17.06
CA ILE A 30 6.42 -3.99 16.81
C ILE A 30 6.62 -4.86 18.06
N ASP A 31 6.74 -4.23 19.24
CA ASP A 31 6.84 -4.97 20.51
C ASP A 31 5.58 -5.79 20.79
N PHE A 32 4.40 -5.22 20.54
CA PHE A 32 3.13 -5.94 20.61
C PHE A 32 3.10 -7.15 19.67
N LEU A 33 3.57 -7.01 18.43
CA LEU A 33 3.62 -8.11 17.47
C LEU A 33 4.58 -9.22 17.93
N HIS A 34 5.76 -8.85 18.43
CA HIS A 34 6.72 -9.78 19.02
C HIS A 34 6.10 -10.56 20.18
N ASP A 35 5.46 -9.86 21.12
CA ASP A 35 4.81 -10.47 22.29
C ASP A 35 3.61 -11.34 21.91
N ALA A 36 2.93 -11.00 20.82
CA ALA A 36 1.85 -11.76 20.20
C ALA A 36 2.34 -12.96 19.35
N GLY A 37 3.66 -13.17 19.23
CA GLY A 37 4.25 -14.25 18.43
C GLY A 37 4.10 -14.07 16.92
N GLN A 38 3.81 -12.86 16.45
CA GLN A 38 3.62 -12.56 15.04
C GLN A 38 4.97 -12.35 14.34
N SER A 39 5.15 -12.94 13.17
CA SER A 39 6.36 -12.80 12.37
C SER A 39 6.25 -11.70 11.31
N TYR A 40 5.03 -11.24 11.01
CA TYR A 40 4.79 -10.25 9.96
C TYR A 40 3.95 -9.06 10.43
N TRP A 41 4.36 -7.87 10.02
CA TRP A 41 3.53 -6.67 9.98
C TRP A 41 3.21 -6.35 8.52
N GLN A 42 1.95 -6.45 8.12
CA GLN A 42 1.52 -6.00 6.80
C GLN A 42 1.02 -4.57 6.85
N ILE A 43 1.54 -3.75 5.95
CA ILE A 43 1.14 -2.35 5.75
C ILE A 43 0.58 -2.15 4.33
N LEU A 44 -0.02 -0.98 4.11
CA LEU A 44 -0.43 -0.51 2.78
C LEU A 44 0.73 0.26 2.12
N PRO A 45 0.62 0.64 0.83
CA PRO A 45 1.66 1.40 0.18
C PRO A 45 1.98 2.68 0.95
N ILE A 46 3.27 2.99 1.08
CA ILE A 46 3.74 4.14 1.86
C ILE A 46 3.91 5.41 1.02
N GLY A 47 3.47 5.40 -0.24
CA GLY A 47 3.69 6.51 -1.17
C GLY A 47 2.96 7.79 -0.78
N PRO A 48 3.44 8.98 -1.20
CA PRO A 48 2.74 10.24 -0.99
C PRO A 48 1.36 10.22 -1.64
N THR A 49 0.33 10.53 -0.89
CA THR A 49 -1.07 10.49 -1.32
C THR A 49 -1.52 11.81 -1.93
N GLY A 50 -2.41 11.75 -2.92
CA GLY A 50 -3.08 12.90 -3.52
C GLY A 50 -4.50 13.12 -3.00
N TYR A 51 -5.34 13.75 -3.82
CA TYR A 51 -6.76 13.92 -3.51
C TYR A 51 -7.45 12.55 -3.33
N GLY A 52 -8.27 12.42 -2.28
CA GLY A 52 -8.92 11.16 -1.90
C GLY A 52 -8.06 10.24 -1.01
N ASP A 53 -6.82 10.66 -0.70
CA ASP A 53 -5.94 10.08 0.32
C ASP A 53 -5.59 8.60 0.13
N SER A 54 -5.83 8.06 -1.07
CA SER A 54 -5.60 6.66 -1.38
C SER A 54 -4.09 6.35 -1.50
N PRO A 55 -3.56 5.38 -0.72
CA PRO A 55 -2.18 4.93 -0.88
C PRO A 55 -1.92 4.26 -2.23
N TYR A 56 -2.97 3.87 -2.96
CA TYR A 56 -2.88 3.28 -4.30
C TYR A 56 -2.82 4.30 -5.43
N GLN A 57 -2.95 5.60 -5.13
CA GLN A 57 -2.84 6.70 -6.09
C GLN A 57 -1.76 7.68 -5.67
N SER A 58 -0.51 7.19 -5.70
CA SER A 58 0.64 7.97 -5.27
C SER A 58 1.26 8.84 -6.38
N PHE A 59 1.83 9.99 -6.00
CA PHE A 59 2.63 10.85 -6.89
C PHE A 59 3.95 10.20 -7.36
N SER A 60 4.35 9.08 -6.76
CA SER A 60 5.55 8.33 -7.16
C SER A 60 5.44 6.86 -6.78
N ALA A 61 5.94 5.96 -7.63
CA ALA A 61 6.12 4.56 -7.30
C ALA A 61 7.30 4.29 -6.35
N PHE A 62 8.12 5.32 -6.04
CA PHE A 62 9.37 5.19 -5.28
C PHE A 62 9.38 6.03 -4.00
N ALA A 63 8.80 7.23 -4.04
CA ALA A 63 8.79 8.15 -2.90
C ALA A 63 7.93 7.64 -1.74
N ALA A 64 8.18 8.17 -0.56
CA ALA A 64 7.42 7.90 0.65
C ALA A 64 6.61 9.11 1.12
N ASN A 65 5.55 8.84 1.88
CA ASN A 65 4.58 9.82 2.32
C ASN A 65 5.17 10.69 3.45
N PRO A 66 5.24 12.03 3.27
CA PRO A 66 5.72 12.94 4.31
C PRO A 66 4.94 12.86 5.62
N TYR A 67 3.67 12.43 5.58
CA TYR A 67 2.81 12.35 6.77
C TYR A 67 3.29 11.34 7.81
N PHE A 68 4.07 10.34 7.41
CA PHE A 68 4.57 9.30 8.33
C PHE A 68 5.85 9.71 9.07
N ILE A 69 6.51 10.81 8.68
CA ILE A 69 7.68 11.32 9.38
C ILE A 69 7.25 11.76 10.79
N ASP A 70 7.89 11.17 11.80
CA ASP A 70 7.61 11.42 13.20
C ASP A 70 8.25 12.74 13.68
N PRO A 71 7.45 13.71 14.15
CA PRO A 71 7.96 14.95 14.73
C PRO A 71 8.79 14.76 15.99
N GLY A 72 8.46 13.80 16.85
CA GLY A 72 9.20 13.55 18.09
C GLY A 72 10.65 13.12 17.82
N LEU A 73 10.87 12.29 16.79
CA LEU A 73 12.20 11.96 16.31
C LEU A 73 12.94 13.16 15.72
N LEU A 74 12.25 14.08 15.04
CA LEU A 74 12.87 15.31 14.54
C LEU A 74 13.25 16.26 15.70
N GLU A 75 12.46 16.33 16.77
CA GLU A 75 12.83 17.05 18.00
C GLU A 75 14.05 16.42 18.67
N ALA A 76 14.11 15.08 18.75
CA ALA A 76 15.25 14.35 19.30
C ALA A 76 16.55 14.56 18.48
N ASP A 77 16.42 14.71 17.16
CA ASP A 77 17.51 15.02 16.24
C ASP A 77 17.93 16.52 16.25
N GLY A 78 17.23 17.37 17.00
CA GLY A 78 17.48 18.82 17.03
C GLY A 78 17.01 19.57 15.78
N LEU A 79 16.24 18.93 14.91
CA LEU A 79 15.66 19.53 13.69
C LEU A 79 14.33 20.25 13.99
N LEU A 80 13.72 19.99 15.14
CA LEU A 80 12.59 20.74 15.68
C LEU A 80 12.89 21.19 17.12
N GLU A 81 12.31 22.33 17.51
CA GLU A 81 12.37 22.79 18.90
C GLU A 81 11.39 21.98 19.76
N ALA A 82 11.69 21.80 21.04
CA ALA A 82 10.84 21.03 21.95
C ALA A 82 9.42 21.63 22.02
N GLY A 83 8.41 20.80 21.73
CA GLY A 83 7.01 21.20 21.71
C GLY A 83 6.58 22.01 20.48
N GLU A 84 7.46 22.24 19.52
CA GLU A 84 7.15 22.94 18.28
C GLU A 84 6.09 22.20 17.46
N ALA A 85 6.13 20.87 17.47
CA ALA A 85 5.10 20.06 16.84
C ALA A 85 3.73 20.20 17.54
N GLY A 86 3.70 20.48 18.84
CA GLY A 86 2.47 20.65 19.61
C GLY A 86 1.68 21.92 19.25
N ALA A 87 2.30 22.88 18.58
CA ALA A 87 1.66 24.14 18.18
C ALA A 87 0.76 24.02 16.94
N PHE A 88 0.83 22.91 16.21
CA PHE A 88 0.07 22.70 14.98
C PHE A 88 -1.25 21.95 15.25
N PRO A 89 -2.33 22.26 14.50
CA PRO A 89 -3.56 21.49 14.58
C PRO A 89 -3.38 20.14 13.87
N TRP A 90 -3.61 19.05 14.60
CA TRP A 90 -3.48 17.67 14.10
C TRP A 90 -4.83 16.98 13.86
N GLY A 91 -5.94 17.73 13.91
CA GLY A 91 -7.30 17.17 13.97
C GLY A 91 -7.79 17.00 15.41
N GLY A 92 -9.01 16.48 15.57
CA GLY A 92 -9.68 16.40 16.88
C GLY A 92 -10.08 14.99 17.33
N ASP A 93 -9.98 13.98 16.47
CA ASP A 93 -10.35 12.58 16.77
C ASP A 93 -9.10 11.69 16.74
N GLU A 94 -8.82 11.01 17.85
CA GLU A 94 -7.68 10.10 17.97
C GLU A 94 -7.85 8.80 17.17
N THR A 95 -9.09 8.49 16.76
CA THR A 95 -9.48 7.27 16.03
C THR A 95 -9.73 7.49 14.54
N THR A 96 -9.58 8.73 14.05
CA THR A 96 -9.82 9.11 12.66
C THR A 96 -8.72 10.05 12.16
N VAL A 97 -8.18 9.81 10.97
CA VAL A 97 -7.23 10.72 10.32
C VAL A 97 -7.97 11.92 9.72
N ASP A 98 -7.56 13.14 10.09
CA ASP A 98 -7.97 14.37 9.39
C ASP A 98 -6.90 14.77 8.37
N TYR A 99 -7.02 14.25 7.14
CA TYR A 99 -6.10 14.56 6.05
C TYR A 99 -6.10 16.05 5.66
N GLY A 100 -7.20 16.77 5.89
CA GLY A 100 -7.27 18.20 5.66
C GLY A 100 -6.36 18.97 6.63
N ALA A 101 -6.42 18.65 7.92
CA ALA A 101 -5.53 19.21 8.94
C ALA A 101 -4.06 18.83 8.65
N LEU A 102 -3.79 17.58 8.28
CA LEU A 102 -2.42 17.12 7.96
C LEU A 102 -1.82 17.86 6.77
N TYR A 103 -2.59 18.08 5.71
CA TYR A 103 -2.12 18.81 4.52
C TYR A 103 -1.66 20.23 4.87
N GLN A 104 -2.38 20.92 5.77
CA GLN A 104 -2.02 22.26 6.22
C GLN A 104 -0.82 22.25 7.19
N SER A 105 -0.78 21.30 8.13
CA SER A 105 0.16 21.31 9.24
C SER A 105 1.50 20.63 8.93
N ARG A 106 1.49 19.44 8.30
CA ARG A 106 2.71 18.62 8.16
C ARG A 106 3.74 19.31 7.29
N HIS A 107 3.35 19.84 6.13
CA HIS A 107 4.30 20.46 5.22
C HIS A 107 4.96 21.70 5.83
N ALA A 108 4.20 22.51 6.56
CA ALA A 108 4.72 23.67 7.28
C ALA A 108 5.74 23.26 8.36
N LEU A 109 5.46 22.22 9.15
CA LEU A 109 6.39 21.70 10.15
C LEU A 109 7.66 21.12 9.51
N LEU A 110 7.51 20.25 8.50
CA LEU A 110 8.64 19.62 7.83
C LEU A 110 9.53 20.63 7.10
N LYS A 111 8.97 21.76 6.64
CA LYS A 111 9.77 22.82 6.03
C LYS A 111 10.79 23.36 7.02
N LYS A 112 10.40 23.57 8.28
CA LYS A 112 11.32 24.00 9.34
C LYS A 112 12.43 22.98 9.59
N ALA A 113 12.07 21.70 9.68
CA ALA A 113 13.05 20.62 9.88
C ALA A 113 14.06 20.54 8.73
N VAL A 114 13.60 20.66 7.48
CA VAL A 114 14.49 20.62 6.31
C VAL A 114 15.33 21.89 6.17
N ASP A 115 14.83 23.05 6.59
CA ASP A 115 15.60 24.31 6.61
C ASP A 115 16.72 24.29 7.66
N ARG A 116 16.56 23.49 8.72
CA ARG A 116 17.57 23.26 9.77
C ARG A 116 18.54 22.13 9.43
N LEU A 117 18.35 21.40 8.32
CA LEU A 117 19.40 20.49 7.82
C LEU A 117 20.56 21.32 7.28
N GLU A 118 21.77 20.97 7.69
CA GLU A 118 22.99 21.61 7.22
C GLU A 118 23.05 21.61 5.67
N PRO A 119 23.53 22.70 5.03
CA PRO A 119 23.63 22.75 3.57
C PRO A 119 24.52 21.64 3.01
N GLU A 120 25.58 21.25 3.73
CA GLU A 120 26.54 20.19 3.41
C GLU A 120 26.29 18.88 4.17
N ASP A 121 25.04 18.55 4.54
CA ASP A 121 24.71 17.26 5.17
C ASP A 121 25.14 16.08 4.27
N GLU A 122 26.21 15.39 4.67
CA GLU A 122 26.81 14.29 3.90
C GLU A 122 25.83 13.13 3.70
N GLY A 123 24.94 12.88 4.66
CA GLY A 123 23.93 11.82 4.58
C GLY A 123 22.85 12.16 3.55
N LEU A 124 22.40 13.42 3.49
CA LEU A 124 21.48 13.89 2.45
C LEU A 124 22.14 13.80 1.07
N ALA A 125 23.41 14.19 0.94
CA ALA A 125 24.14 14.11 -0.31
C ALA A 125 24.29 12.65 -0.79
N ALA A 126 24.65 11.73 0.11
CA ALA A 126 24.75 10.31 -0.19
C ALA A 126 23.39 9.72 -0.59
N PHE A 127 22.33 10.03 0.17
CA PHE A 127 20.97 9.61 -0.15
C PHE A 127 20.53 10.10 -1.54
N CYS A 128 20.82 11.36 -1.87
CA CYS A 128 20.50 11.92 -3.19
C CYS A 128 21.25 11.21 -4.31
N ALA A 129 22.54 10.91 -4.11
CA ALA A 129 23.35 10.21 -5.11
C ALA A 129 22.86 8.77 -5.34
N GLU A 130 22.55 8.02 -4.29
CA GLU A 130 22.03 6.66 -4.38
C GLU A 130 20.65 6.60 -5.04
N ASN A 131 19.81 7.61 -4.79
CA ASN A 131 18.42 7.66 -5.24
C ASN A 131 18.19 8.56 -6.47
N ALA A 132 19.26 9.02 -7.12
CA ALA A 132 19.19 9.99 -8.23
C ALA A 132 18.29 9.52 -9.39
N PHE A 133 18.17 8.20 -9.58
CA PHE A 133 17.37 7.60 -10.65
C PHE A 133 15.86 7.87 -10.57
N TRP A 134 15.34 8.29 -9.40
CA TRP A 134 13.93 8.62 -9.19
C TRP A 134 13.75 9.94 -8.43
N LEU A 135 14.66 10.27 -7.51
CA LEU A 135 14.51 11.39 -6.60
C LEU A 135 14.57 12.75 -7.30
N GLU A 136 15.43 12.88 -8.32
CA GLU A 136 15.58 14.13 -9.07
C GLU A 136 14.28 14.50 -9.79
N ASP A 137 13.69 13.52 -10.50
CA ASP A 137 12.42 13.70 -11.20
C ASP A 137 11.27 13.90 -10.21
N TYR A 138 11.20 13.13 -9.13
CA TYR A 138 10.17 13.30 -8.11
C TYR A 138 10.21 14.69 -7.46
N ALA A 139 11.40 15.15 -7.03
CA ALA A 139 11.53 16.44 -6.35
C ALA A 139 11.19 17.61 -7.29
N LEU A 140 11.63 17.55 -8.56
CA LEU A 140 11.27 18.56 -9.56
C LEU A 140 9.77 18.50 -9.91
N PHE A 141 9.20 17.30 -10.06
CA PHE A 141 7.76 17.11 -10.27
C PHE A 141 6.94 17.77 -9.16
N MET A 142 7.26 17.50 -7.89
CA MET A 142 6.51 18.06 -6.76
C MET A 142 6.71 19.57 -6.62
N ALA A 143 7.90 20.10 -6.95
CA ALA A 143 8.15 21.54 -6.98
C ALA A 143 7.31 22.23 -8.07
N LEU A 144 7.30 21.68 -9.28
CA LEU A 144 6.48 22.16 -10.40
C LEU A 144 4.99 22.04 -10.10
N LYS A 145 4.56 20.96 -9.44
CA LYS A 145 3.19 20.79 -8.99
C LYS A 145 2.76 21.92 -8.06
N GLY A 146 3.61 22.27 -7.10
CA GLY A 146 3.39 23.43 -6.21
C GLY A 146 3.29 24.75 -6.98
N GLU A 147 4.23 25.00 -7.90
CA GLU A 147 4.21 26.20 -8.77
C GLU A 147 2.93 26.30 -9.61
N ASN A 148 2.43 25.18 -10.12
CA ASN A 148 1.24 25.13 -10.97
C ASN A 148 -0.06 24.97 -10.15
N GLY A 149 -0.05 25.35 -8.87
CA GLY A 149 -1.26 25.40 -8.04
C GLY A 149 -1.85 24.02 -7.73
N GLN A 150 -0.99 23.01 -7.55
CA GLN A 150 -1.35 21.61 -7.28
C GLN A 150 -2.09 20.88 -8.41
N LYS A 151 -2.20 21.49 -9.59
CA LYS A 151 -2.83 20.88 -10.77
C LYS A 151 -2.09 19.64 -11.25
N SER A 152 -2.78 18.80 -12.03
CA SER A 152 -2.14 17.66 -12.67
C SER A 152 -1.06 18.12 -13.64
N TRP A 153 0.01 17.33 -13.79
CA TRP A 153 1.06 17.63 -14.77
C TRP A 153 0.53 17.74 -16.21
N LEU A 154 -0.62 17.10 -16.51
CA LEU A 154 -1.32 17.20 -17.78
C LEU A 154 -1.80 18.63 -18.11
N GLU A 155 -1.93 19.49 -17.10
CA GLU A 155 -2.38 20.88 -17.22
C GLU A 155 -1.22 21.90 -17.20
N TRP A 156 0.03 21.45 -17.04
CA TRP A 156 1.19 22.34 -16.99
C TRP A 156 1.54 22.91 -18.38
N PRO A 157 2.29 24.02 -18.44
CA PRO A 157 2.83 24.53 -19.71
C PRO A 157 3.59 23.45 -20.48
N ASP A 158 3.38 23.39 -21.79
CA ASP A 158 3.92 22.35 -22.66
C ASP A 158 5.44 22.18 -22.56
N GLU A 159 6.19 23.27 -22.36
CA GLU A 159 7.65 23.19 -22.23
C GLU A 159 8.10 22.32 -21.04
N VAL A 160 7.37 22.35 -19.92
CA VAL A 160 7.66 21.54 -18.73
C VAL A 160 6.93 20.20 -18.79
N ARG A 161 5.66 20.20 -19.21
CA ARG A 161 4.83 18.99 -19.36
C ARG A 161 5.48 17.97 -20.31
N LEU A 162 6.02 18.46 -21.44
CA LEU A 162 6.73 17.66 -22.43
C LEU A 162 8.22 17.52 -22.12
N ARG A 163 8.69 18.05 -20.98
CA ARG A 163 10.06 17.88 -20.48
C ARG A 163 11.13 18.38 -21.46
N GLN A 164 10.93 19.58 -22.02
CA GLN A 164 11.97 20.19 -22.85
C GLN A 164 13.22 20.44 -22.00
N PRO A 165 14.41 19.94 -22.40
CA PRO A 165 15.59 19.93 -21.51
C PRO A 165 15.96 21.30 -20.95
N GLU A 166 15.87 22.34 -21.78
CA GLU A 166 16.19 23.70 -21.37
C GLU A 166 15.13 24.31 -20.43
N ALA A 167 13.86 24.00 -20.62
CA ALA A 167 12.80 24.41 -19.69
C ALA A 167 12.95 23.73 -18.32
N LEU A 168 13.32 22.45 -18.29
CA LEU A 168 13.59 21.73 -17.05
C LEU A 168 14.81 22.28 -16.31
N ARG A 169 15.89 22.64 -17.01
CA ARG A 169 17.06 23.30 -16.39
C ARG A 169 16.67 24.60 -15.69
N ARG A 170 15.97 25.50 -16.41
CA ARG A 170 15.48 26.76 -15.84
C ARG A 170 14.54 26.54 -14.66
N ALA A 171 13.66 25.55 -14.75
CA ALA A 171 12.75 25.19 -13.65
C ALA A 171 13.52 24.69 -12.44
N ALA A 172 14.53 23.82 -12.62
CA ALA A 172 15.34 23.29 -11.53
C ALA A 172 16.16 24.38 -10.81
N GLU A 173 16.73 25.33 -11.56
CA GLU A 173 17.43 26.49 -10.98
C GLU A 173 16.46 27.41 -10.20
N ARG A 174 15.34 27.78 -10.84
CA ARG A 174 14.33 28.67 -10.24
C ARG A 174 13.63 28.05 -9.02
N LEU A 175 13.47 26.73 -9.00
CA LEU A 175 12.81 25.97 -7.94
C LEU A 175 13.80 25.21 -7.04
N ALA A 176 15.08 25.62 -7.00
CA ALA A 176 16.12 24.92 -6.23
C ALA A 176 15.74 24.73 -4.74
N GLY A 177 15.13 25.74 -4.11
CA GLY A 177 14.64 25.66 -2.73
C GLY A 177 13.54 24.60 -2.54
N PRO A 178 12.41 24.68 -3.27
CA PRO A 178 11.38 23.63 -3.27
C PRO A 178 11.90 22.22 -3.62
N VAL A 179 12.82 22.11 -4.59
CA VAL A 179 13.45 20.82 -4.93
C VAL A 179 14.26 20.29 -3.74
N ARG A 180 15.08 21.12 -3.09
CA ARG A 180 15.81 20.73 -1.88
C ARG A 180 14.85 20.30 -0.77
N TYR A 181 13.72 20.99 -0.61
CA TYR A 181 12.70 20.62 0.37
C TYR A 181 12.23 19.16 0.17
N TRP A 182 11.81 18.80 -1.04
CA TRP A 182 11.33 17.45 -1.33
C TRP A 182 12.42 16.38 -1.18
N LYS A 183 13.67 16.68 -1.54
CA LYS A 183 14.82 15.79 -1.28
C LYS A 183 15.04 15.58 0.22
N GLY A 184 15.02 16.66 1.00
CA GLY A 184 15.16 16.63 2.45
C GLY A 184 14.05 15.82 3.12
N VAL A 185 12.80 15.97 2.69
CA VAL A 185 11.67 15.18 3.20
C VAL A 185 11.88 13.67 2.97
N GLN A 186 12.28 13.28 1.76
CA GLN A 186 12.52 11.86 1.44
C GLN A 186 13.71 11.29 2.24
N TYR A 187 14.76 12.08 2.45
CA TYR A 187 15.90 11.71 3.29
C TYR A 187 15.50 11.51 4.76
N LEU A 188 14.72 12.44 5.33
CA LEU A 188 14.23 12.34 6.71
C LEU A 188 13.34 11.10 6.90
N PHE A 189 12.45 10.83 5.93
CA PHE A 189 11.68 9.58 5.93
C PHE A 189 12.60 8.36 5.89
N HIS A 190 13.56 8.33 4.97
CA HIS A 190 14.48 7.21 4.80
C HIS A 190 15.26 6.90 6.09
N ARG A 191 15.74 7.92 6.80
CA ARG A 191 16.43 7.76 8.10
C ARG A 191 15.53 7.07 9.12
N GLN A 192 14.31 7.57 9.31
CA GLN A 192 13.37 7.02 10.28
C GLN A 192 12.91 5.61 9.90
N TRP A 193 12.61 5.39 8.62
CA TRP A 193 12.17 4.09 8.11
C TRP A 193 13.25 3.02 8.28
N THR A 194 14.49 3.32 7.91
CA THR A 194 15.62 2.40 8.07
C THR A 194 15.82 2.01 9.53
N ALA A 195 15.73 2.96 10.46
CA ALA A 195 15.82 2.70 11.89
C ALA A 195 14.65 1.85 12.44
N LEU A 196 13.43 2.06 11.93
CA LEU A 196 12.26 1.27 12.32
C LEU A 196 12.32 -0.15 11.77
N LYS A 197 12.69 -0.32 10.50
CA LYS A 197 12.84 -1.64 9.85
C LYS A 197 13.93 -2.48 10.53
N ALA A 198 15.06 -1.86 10.88
CA ALA A 198 16.12 -2.53 11.65
C ALA A 198 15.59 -3.04 13.00
N TYR A 199 14.83 -2.21 13.73
CA TYR A 199 14.21 -2.59 15.00
C TYR A 199 13.18 -3.73 14.84
N ALA A 200 12.36 -3.69 13.78
CA ALA A 200 11.45 -4.79 13.46
C ALA A 200 12.23 -6.11 13.24
N GLY A 201 13.33 -6.05 12.50
CA GLY A 201 14.23 -7.19 12.27
C GLY A 201 14.84 -7.74 13.56
N GLU A 202 15.32 -6.89 14.48
CA GLU A 202 15.82 -7.29 15.81
C GLU A 202 14.77 -8.03 16.64
N LYS A 203 13.48 -7.67 16.45
CA LYS A 203 12.34 -8.29 17.11
C LYS A 203 11.81 -9.52 16.36
N GLY A 204 12.42 -9.89 15.23
CA GLY A 204 11.97 -11.01 14.40
C GLY A 204 10.66 -10.75 13.65
N VAL A 205 10.32 -9.48 13.42
CA VAL A 205 9.12 -9.04 12.69
C VAL A 205 9.56 -8.53 11.32
N ALA A 206 9.10 -9.18 10.25
CA ALA A 206 9.30 -8.76 8.88
C ALA A 206 8.13 -7.89 8.39
N ILE A 207 8.43 -6.88 7.57
CA ILE A 207 7.43 -5.98 7.00
C ILE A 207 6.97 -6.50 5.64
N ILE A 208 5.68 -6.82 5.53
CA ILE A 208 5.00 -7.05 4.25
C ILE A 208 4.52 -5.69 3.74
N GLY A 209 5.19 -5.17 2.73
CA GLY A 209 4.74 -3.99 2.00
C GLY A 209 3.85 -4.35 0.83
N ASP A 210 3.47 -3.32 0.10
CA ASP A 210 2.50 -3.42 -0.98
C ASP A 210 2.82 -2.41 -2.07
N ILE A 211 2.72 -2.85 -3.32
CA ILE A 211 2.85 -2.00 -4.50
C ILE A 211 1.61 -2.16 -5.40
N PRO A 212 0.93 -1.05 -5.76
CA PRO A 212 -0.12 -1.06 -6.77
C PRO A 212 0.45 -1.55 -8.12
N ILE A 213 -0.28 -2.33 -8.92
CA ILE A 213 0.23 -2.68 -10.26
C ILE A 213 0.49 -1.40 -11.08
N TYR A 214 -0.49 -0.49 -11.13
CA TYR A 214 -0.40 0.75 -11.90
C TYR A 214 0.12 1.91 -11.06
N VAL A 215 0.72 2.90 -11.71
CA VAL A 215 1.02 4.21 -11.10
C VAL A 215 -0.20 5.13 -11.18
N SER A 216 -0.19 6.25 -10.46
CA SER A 216 -1.22 7.28 -10.60
C SER A 216 -1.10 8.02 -11.95
N PRO A 217 -2.21 8.46 -12.59
CA PRO A 217 -2.14 9.29 -13.80
C PRO A 217 -1.44 10.62 -13.56
N ASP A 218 -1.51 11.15 -12.34
CA ASP A 218 -0.79 12.34 -11.91
C ASP A 218 0.42 11.94 -11.06
N SER A 219 1.47 11.42 -11.71
CA SER A 219 2.69 10.97 -11.03
C SER A 219 3.97 11.39 -11.75
N SER A 220 5.03 11.48 -10.97
CA SER A 220 6.39 11.67 -11.46
C SER A 220 6.83 10.56 -12.41
N ASP A 221 6.33 9.32 -12.23
CA ASP A 221 6.72 8.16 -13.04
C ASP A 221 6.28 8.30 -14.50
N ILE A 222 5.00 8.62 -14.74
CA ILE A 222 4.47 8.83 -16.10
C ILE A 222 4.98 10.12 -16.72
N TRP A 223 5.15 11.18 -15.92
CA TRP A 223 5.72 12.43 -16.41
C TRP A 223 7.15 12.22 -16.89
N ALA A 224 7.98 11.52 -16.10
CA ALA A 224 9.40 11.33 -16.38
C ALA A 224 9.71 10.22 -17.38
N GLY A 225 8.92 9.15 -17.42
CA GLY A 225 9.08 8.01 -18.33
C GLY A 225 7.82 7.74 -19.16
N PRO A 226 7.38 8.68 -20.03
CA PRO A 226 6.15 8.53 -20.82
C PRO A 226 6.16 7.31 -21.75
N GLU A 227 7.33 6.86 -22.21
CA GLU A 227 7.52 5.68 -23.07
C GLU A 227 7.18 4.35 -22.38
N LEU A 228 7.07 4.34 -21.04
CA LEU A 228 6.66 3.17 -20.27
C LEU A 228 5.15 2.91 -20.35
N PHE A 229 4.38 3.85 -20.94
CA PHE A 229 2.92 3.90 -20.88
C PHE A 229 2.28 4.07 -22.26
N GLN A 230 1.02 3.61 -22.38
CA GLN A 230 0.22 3.72 -23.60
C GLN A 230 -0.32 5.14 -23.77
N LEU A 231 0.55 6.04 -24.24
CA LEU A 231 0.22 7.45 -24.45
C LEU A 231 0.07 7.79 -25.93
N THR A 232 -0.76 8.79 -26.20
CA THR A 232 -0.84 9.47 -27.49
C THR A 232 0.42 10.32 -27.74
N ALA A 233 0.61 10.80 -28.97
CA ALA A 233 1.75 11.65 -29.34
C ALA A 233 1.84 12.95 -28.51
N ASP A 234 0.71 13.47 -28.03
CA ASP A 234 0.61 14.63 -27.15
C ASP A 234 0.73 14.28 -25.65
N ARG A 235 1.16 13.07 -25.31
CA ARG A 235 1.33 12.53 -23.94
C ARG A 235 0.05 12.51 -23.11
N ARG A 236 -1.07 12.12 -23.74
CA ARG A 236 -2.32 11.84 -23.03
C ARG A 236 -2.59 10.33 -23.01
N MET A 237 -3.33 9.87 -22.02
CA MET A 237 -3.72 8.46 -21.93
C MET A 237 -4.71 8.14 -23.05
N ALA A 238 -4.43 7.11 -23.85
CA ALA A 238 -5.37 6.62 -24.86
C ALA A 238 -6.46 5.72 -24.25
N ALA A 239 -6.09 4.99 -23.21
CA ALA A 239 -6.95 4.14 -22.41
C ALA A 239 -6.45 4.12 -20.97
N VAL A 240 -7.35 3.79 -20.05
CA VAL A 240 -7.12 3.74 -18.61
C VAL A 240 -7.48 2.38 -18.04
N ALA A 241 -6.94 2.09 -16.86
CA ALA A 241 -7.18 0.86 -16.14
C ALA A 241 -8.57 0.84 -15.47
N GLY A 242 -9.06 -0.36 -15.26
CA GLY A 242 -10.27 -0.64 -14.50
C GLY A 242 -10.58 -2.13 -14.44
N CYS A 243 -11.80 -2.45 -14.05
CA CYS A 243 -12.38 -3.79 -14.09
C CYS A 243 -13.70 -3.78 -14.87
N PRO A 244 -14.03 -4.88 -15.57
CA PRO A 244 -15.31 -4.99 -16.26
C PRO A 244 -16.49 -4.99 -15.27
N PRO A 245 -17.72 -4.78 -15.76
CA PRO A 245 -18.92 -5.03 -14.97
C PRO A 245 -18.95 -6.44 -14.37
N ASP A 246 -19.36 -6.52 -13.11
CA ASP A 246 -19.56 -7.77 -12.38
C ASP A 246 -20.80 -7.70 -11.48
N ALA A 247 -21.02 -8.74 -10.65
CA ALA A 247 -22.17 -8.82 -9.75
C ALA A 247 -22.16 -7.76 -8.63
N PHE A 248 -21.02 -7.10 -8.39
CA PHE A 248 -20.83 -6.08 -7.35
C PHE A 248 -20.85 -4.66 -7.92
N ALA A 249 -20.41 -4.50 -9.17
CA ALA A 249 -20.33 -3.23 -9.87
C ALA A 249 -20.92 -3.35 -11.28
N ALA A 250 -22.19 -2.97 -11.45
CA ALA A 250 -22.91 -3.06 -12.72
C ALA A 250 -22.31 -2.22 -13.86
N ASP A 251 -21.57 -1.18 -13.53
CA ASP A 251 -20.86 -0.31 -14.48
C ASP A 251 -19.36 -0.65 -14.60
N GLY A 252 -18.93 -1.73 -13.91
CA GLY A 252 -17.53 -2.04 -13.65
C GLY A 252 -16.88 -0.98 -12.78
N GLN A 253 -15.55 -0.97 -12.76
CA GLN A 253 -14.78 -0.02 -11.97
C GLN A 253 -13.83 0.74 -12.89
N LEU A 254 -13.97 2.06 -12.94
CA LEU A 254 -13.08 2.95 -13.67
C LEU A 254 -12.04 3.51 -12.70
N TRP A 255 -10.80 3.01 -12.76
CA TRP A 255 -9.75 3.45 -11.83
C TRP A 255 -8.98 4.66 -12.35
N GLY A 256 -8.89 4.81 -13.67
CA GLY A 256 -8.27 5.98 -14.31
C GLY A 256 -6.74 5.93 -14.39
N ASN A 257 -6.11 4.85 -13.94
CA ASN A 257 -4.65 4.70 -14.03
C ASN A 257 -4.15 4.54 -15.47
N PRO A 258 -2.95 5.00 -15.81
CA PRO A 258 -2.33 4.75 -17.10
C PRO A 258 -1.98 3.27 -17.27
N LEU A 259 -2.11 2.79 -18.50
CA LEU A 259 -1.75 1.43 -18.90
C LEU A 259 -0.30 1.38 -19.38
N TYR A 260 0.39 0.26 -19.11
CA TYR A 260 1.78 0.07 -19.51
C TYR A 260 1.93 -0.25 -21.00
N ASP A 261 2.98 0.29 -21.63
CA ASP A 261 3.46 -0.20 -22.92
C ASP A 261 4.32 -1.45 -22.71
N TRP A 262 3.65 -2.60 -22.62
CA TRP A 262 4.32 -3.87 -22.34
C TRP A 262 5.33 -4.29 -23.41
N ASP A 263 5.21 -3.80 -24.65
CA ASP A 263 6.18 -4.05 -25.72
C ASP A 263 7.47 -3.25 -25.46
N TYR A 264 7.36 -1.98 -25.06
CA TYR A 264 8.51 -1.19 -24.61
C TYR A 264 9.18 -1.84 -23.39
N HIS A 265 8.40 -2.27 -22.39
CA HIS A 265 8.94 -3.00 -21.24
C HIS A 265 9.64 -4.29 -21.67
N TYR A 266 9.08 -5.06 -22.61
CA TYR A 266 9.73 -6.27 -23.11
C TYR A 266 11.06 -5.99 -23.81
N THR A 267 11.10 -5.01 -24.72
CA THR A 267 12.31 -4.66 -25.49
C THR A 267 13.44 -4.10 -24.61
N THR A 268 13.10 -3.48 -23.48
CA THR A 268 14.07 -2.98 -22.49
C THR A 268 14.40 -4.01 -21.41
N GLY A 269 13.92 -5.26 -21.53
CA GLY A 269 14.17 -6.33 -20.57
C GLY A 269 13.51 -6.10 -19.21
N TYR A 270 12.39 -5.38 -19.19
CA TYR A 270 11.61 -5.01 -18.01
C TYR A 270 12.38 -4.15 -17.00
N ALA A 271 13.35 -3.37 -17.47
CA ALA A 271 14.29 -2.64 -16.61
C ALA A 271 13.61 -1.74 -15.57
N TRP A 272 12.51 -1.07 -15.93
CA TRP A 272 11.77 -0.23 -14.98
C TRP A 272 11.09 -1.04 -13.88
N TRP A 273 10.43 -2.15 -14.23
CA TRP A 273 9.79 -3.05 -13.26
C TRP A 273 10.80 -3.74 -12.34
N VAL A 274 11.94 -4.17 -12.88
CA VAL A 274 13.06 -4.69 -12.08
C VAL A 274 13.54 -3.64 -11.09
N ARG A 275 13.72 -2.38 -11.53
CA ARG A 275 14.16 -1.28 -10.66
C ARG A 275 13.13 -0.96 -9.58
N ARG A 276 11.84 -0.90 -9.93
CA ARG A 276 10.73 -0.65 -9.01
C ARG A 276 10.69 -1.70 -7.92
N LEU A 277 10.76 -2.98 -8.29
CA LEU A 277 10.74 -4.06 -7.31
C LEU A 277 12.03 -4.11 -6.48
N ALA A 278 13.20 -3.85 -7.09
CA ALA A 278 14.46 -3.77 -6.37
C ALA A 278 14.41 -2.70 -5.27
N HIS A 279 13.88 -1.52 -5.58
CA HIS A 279 13.63 -0.46 -4.60
C HIS A 279 12.62 -0.89 -3.54
N ALA A 280 11.50 -1.49 -3.93
CA ALA A 280 10.52 -2.00 -2.96
C ALA A 280 11.12 -3.03 -2.00
N CYS A 281 12.08 -3.85 -2.43
CA CYS A 281 12.80 -4.80 -1.58
C CYS A 281 13.82 -4.14 -0.63
N THR A 282 14.26 -2.90 -0.88
CA THR A 282 15.03 -2.14 0.14
C THR A 282 14.11 -1.61 1.22
N VAL A 283 12.89 -1.24 0.84
CA VAL A 283 11.86 -0.68 1.74
C VAL A 283 11.18 -1.78 2.55
N TYR A 284 10.81 -2.91 1.96
CA TYR A 284 10.03 -3.98 2.58
C TYR A 284 10.79 -5.31 2.61
N ASP A 285 10.39 -6.23 3.47
CA ASP A 285 10.99 -7.56 3.55
C ASP A 285 10.26 -8.59 2.67
N VAL A 286 8.97 -8.34 2.40
CA VAL A 286 8.11 -9.06 1.46
C VAL A 286 7.27 -8.02 0.72
N VAL A 287 7.07 -8.19 -0.59
CA VAL A 287 6.30 -7.26 -1.42
C VAL A 287 5.04 -7.92 -1.94
N ARG A 288 3.88 -7.45 -1.49
CA ARG A 288 2.61 -7.76 -2.17
C ARG A 288 2.55 -6.96 -3.47
N ILE A 289 2.23 -7.62 -4.58
CA ILE A 289 1.90 -6.95 -5.83
C ILE A 289 0.39 -7.02 -6.02
N ASP A 290 -0.23 -5.86 -5.90
CA ASP A 290 -1.65 -5.65 -6.13
C ASP A 290 -2.05 -6.00 -7.58
N HIS A 291 -3.27 -6.48 -7.77
CA HIS A 291 -3.88 -6.80 -9.05
C HIS A 291 -2.97 -7.63 -9.96
N PHE A 292 -2.37 -8.70 -9.41
CA PHE A 292 -1.41 -9.56 -10.11
C PHE A 292 -1.97 -10.12 -11.41
N ARG A 293 -3.29 -10.37 -11.45
CA ARG A 293 -3.97 -10.84 -12.66
C ARG A 293 -3.75 -9.92 -13.87
N GLY A 294 -3.49 -8.62 -13.63
CA GLY A 294 -3.12 -7.61 -14.62
C GLY A 294 -1.91 -7.99 -15.49
N PHE A 295 -1.04 -8.88 -14.98
CA PHE A 295 0.09 -9.38 -15.75
C PHE A 295 -0.28 -10.46 -16.75
N GLU A 296 -1.38 -11.19 -16.55
CA GLU A 296 -1.90 -12.16 -17.54
C GLU A 296 -2.65 -11.41 -18.64
N SER A 297 -3.63 -10.62 -18.23
CA SER A 297 -4.38 -9.71 -19.07
C SER A 297 -4.81 -8.51 -18.25
N TYR A 298 -5.14 -7.40 -18.87
CA TYR A 298 -5.63 -6.22 -18.18
C TYR A 298 -6.80 -5.62 -18.94
N PHE A 299 -7.70 -4.96 -18.22
CA PHE A 299 -8.89 -4.37 -18.80
C PHE A 299 -8.62 -2.91 -19.16
N ALA A 300 -8.68 -2.61 -20.46
CA ALA A 300 -8.33 -1.31 -21.03
C ALA A 300 -9.60 -0.58 -21.44
N ILE A 301 -9.91 0.51 -20.74
CA ILE A 301 -11.10 1.34 -20.96
C ILE A 301 -10.69 2.57 -21.78
N PRO A 302 -11.37 2.91 -22.88
CA PRO A 302 -11.07 4.14 -23.62
C PRO A 302 -11.04 5.36 -22.71
N ALA A 303 -10.01 6.21 -22.84
CA ALA A 303 -9.92 7.41 -22.03
C ALA A 303 -11.05 8.39 -22.39
N GLY A 304 -11.72 8.95 -21.39
CA GLY A 304 -12.87 9.84 -21.55
C GLY A 304 -14.24 9.17 -21.35
N ASP A 305 -14.28 7.84 -21.22
CA ASP A 305 -15.49 7.13 -20.81
C ASP A 305 -15.81 7.39 -19.32
N ASP A 306 -17.10 7.51 -19.00
CA ASP A 306 -17.58 7.69 -17.62
C ASP A 306 -17.69 6.36 -16.85
N THR A 307 -17.63 5.22 -17.55
CA THR A 307 -17.80 3.87 -16.97
C THR A 307 -16.83 2.87 -17.61
N ALA A 308 -16.70 1.69 -17.01
CA ALA A 308 -15.82 0.65 -17.54
C ALA A 308 -16.47 -0.22 -18.64
N LYS A 309 -17.75 -0.01 -18.99
CA LYS A 309 -18.51 -0.92 -19.86
C LYS A 309 -17.90 -1.16 -21.24
N ASN A 310 -17.23 -0.15 -21.82
CA ASN A 310 -16.66 -0.24 -23.16
C ASN A 310 -15.20 -0.71 -23.15
N GLY A 311 -14.67 -1.11 -22.00
CA GLY A 311 -13.31 -1.64 -21.91
C GLY A 311 -13.16 -3.00 -22.58
N VAL A 312 -11.91 -3.33 -22.91
CA VAL A 312 -11.55 -4.61 -23.54
C VAL A 312 -10.37 -5.25 -22.83
N TRP A 313 -10.39 -6.57 -22.72
CA TRP A 313 -9.24 -7.33 -22.23
C TRP A 313 -8.08 -7.27 -23.23
N ARG A 314 -6.90 -6.90 -22.75
CA ARG A 314 -5.62 -6.94 -23.48
C ARG A 314 -4.66 -7.89 -22.78
N LYS A 315 -3.75 -8.53 -23.50
CA LYS A 315 -2.76 -9.42 -22.87
C LYS A 315 -1.65 -8.62 -22.19
N GLY A 316 -1.31 -9.03 -20.97
CA GLY A 316 -0.18 -8.53 -20.22
C GLY A 316 1.11 -9.29 -20.58
N PRO A 317 2.22 -9.03 -19.85
CA PRO A 317 3.54 -9.59 -20.12
C PRO A 317 3.68 -11.06 -19.72
N GLY A 318 2.76 -11.58 -18.90
CA GLY A 318 2.75 -12.94 -18.36
C GLY A 318 4.08 -13.34 -17.74
N MET A 319 4.50 -14.59 -18.00
CA MET A 319 5.73 -15.16 -17.46
C MET A 319 7.02 -14.49 -17.94
N ALA A 320 7.00 -13.65 -18.99
CA ALA A 320 8.20 -12.97 -19.44
C ALA A 320 8.68 -11.95 -18.41
N LEU A 321 7.77 -11.18 -17.80
CA LEU A 321 8.08 -10.31 -16.67
C LEU A 321 8.54 -11.13 -15.46
N MET A 322 7.81 -12.18 -15.09
CA MET A 322 8.15 -13.01 -13.92
C MET A 322 9.56 -13.60 -14.01
N ARG A 323 9.95 -14.09 -15.19
CA ARG A 323 11.31 -14.58 -15.44
C ARG A 323 12.36 -13.48 -15.31
N ALA A 324 12.07 -12.25 -15.77
CA ALA A 324 12.97 -11.12 -15.59
C ALA A 324 13.14 -10.76 -14.11
N LEU A 325 12.05 -10.71 -13.35
CA LEU A 325 12.08 -10.46 -11.91
C LEU A 325 12.88 -11.55 -11.19
N HIS A 326 12.62 -12.83 -11.41
CA HIS A 326 13.40 -13.92 -10.82
C HIS A 326 14.89 -13.88 -11.17
N LYS A 327 15.21 -13.55 -12.43
CA LYS A 327 16.60 -13.47 -12.89
C LYS A 327 17.37 -12.37 -12.18
N HIS A 328 16.75 -11.19 -12.04
CA HIS A 328 17.42 -10.00 -11.50
C HIS A 328 17.30 -9.88 -9.97
N LEU A 329 16.27 -10.49 -9.38
CA LEU A 329 15.93 -10.40 -7.97
C LEU A 329 15.62 -11.79 -7.38
N PRO A 330 16.56 -12.75 -7.40
CA PRO A 330 16.31 -14.14 -7.01
C PRO A 330 15.93 -14.32 -5.54
N SER A 331 16.21 -13.32 -4.69
CA SER A 331 15.87 -13.33 -3.26
C SER A 331 14.61 -12.53 -2.93
N ALA A 332 13.95 -11.92 -3.93
CA ALA A 332 12.72 -11.17 -3.68
C ALA A 332 11.61 -12.11 -3.21
N ARG A 333 11.00 -11.78 -2.06
CA ARG A 333 9.82 -12.47 -1.55
C ARG A 333 8.59 -11.68 -1.99
N ILE A 334 7.76 -12.29 -2.82
CA ILE A 334 6.59 -11.65 -3.43
C ILE A 334 5.33 -12.38 -2.98
N ILE A 335 4.25 -11.64 -2.75
CA ILE A 335 2.88 -12.16 -2.62
C ILE A 335 2.09 -11.62 -3.81
N ALA A 336 1.40 -12.50 -4.52
CA ALA A 336 0.54 -12.12 -5.63
C ALA A 336 -0.88 -11.90 -5.11
N GLU A 337 -1.42 -10.69 -5.30
CA GLU A 337 -2.85 -10.42 -5.10
C GLU A 337 -3.62 -10.98 -6.30
N ASP A 338 -4.19 -12.18 -6.13
CA ASP A 338 -4.97 -12.93 -7.11
C ASP A 338 -6.45 -13.00 -6.71
N LEU A 339 -7.07 -11.89 -6.29
CA LEU A 339 -8.50 -11.84 -5.98
C LEU A 339 -9.33 -11.44 -7.20
N GLY A 340 -10.66 -11.59 -7.07
CA GLY A 340 -11.63 -11.24 -8.12
C GLY A 340 -11.72 -12.27 -9.25
N TYR A 341 -11.81 -11.79 -10.50
CA TYR A 341 -12.05 -12.64 -11.68
C TYR A 341 -10.81 -13.44 -12.11
N LEU A 342 -10.75 -14.71 -11.68
CA LEU A 342 -9.66 -15.63 -11.97
C LEU A 342 -9.98 -16.59 -13.12
N THR A 343 -9.35 -16.36 -14.27
CA THR A 343 -9.39 -17.31 -15.38
C THR A 343 -8.38 -18.44 -15.16
N PRO A 344 -8.51 -19.59 -15.85
CA PRO A 344 -7.51 -20.66 -15.82
C PRO A 344 -6.09 -20.18 -16.14
N GLU A 345 -5.95 -19.19 -17.02
CA GLU A 345 -4.65 -18.61 -17.39
C GLU A 345 -4.04 -17.80 -16.26
N VAL A 346 -4.84 -17.08 -15.46
CA VAL A 346 -4.35 -16.36 -14.28
C VAL A 346 -3.85 -17.36 -13.24
N LYS A 347 -4.61 -18.44 -13.02
CA LYS A 347 -4.18 -19.53 -12.11
C LYS A 347 -2.88 -20.18 -12.58
N ALA A 348 -2.75 -20.44 -13.88
CA ALA A 348 -1.52 -20.98 -14.48
C ALA A 348 -0.33 -20.02 -14.38
N LEU A 349 -0.56 -18.70 -14.55
CA LEU A 349 0.47 -17.68 -14.36
C LEU A 349 0.96 -17.65 -12.91
N LEU A 350 0.04 -17.67 -11.94
CA LEU A 350 0.36 -17.70 -10.52
C LEU A 350 1.18 -18.95 -10.18
N GLU A 351 0.69 -20.13 -10.56
CA GLU A 351 1.39 -21.39 -10.31
C GLU A 351 2.80 -21.40 -10.93
N ALA A 352 2.92 -20.99 -12.20
CA ALA A 352 4.21 -20.94 -12.89
C ALA A 352 5.17 -19.87 -12.33
N SER A 353 4.63 -18.81 -11.71
CA SER A 353 5.44 -17.79 -11.01
C SER A 353 6.02 -18.31 -9.70
N GLY A 354 5.42 -19.32 -9.08
CA GLY A 354 5.82 -19.82 -7.76
C GLY A 354 5.49 -18.87 -6.60
N TYR A 355 4.87 -17.71 -6.86
CA TYR A 355 4.46 -16.80 -5.79
C TYR A 355 3.24 -17.33 -5.04
N PRO A 356 3.15 -17.11 -3.71
CA PRO A 356 1.93 -17.37 -2.97
C PRO A 356 0.81 -16.43 -3.43
N GLY A 357 -0.36 -17.01 -3.68
CA GLY A 357 -1.62 -16.27 -3.84
C GLY A 357 -2.27 -15.95 -2.49
N MET A 358 -3.37 -15.22 -2.54
CA MET A 358 -4.18 -14.80 -1.40
C MET A 358 -5.47 -15.63 -1.29
N LYS A 359 -5.95 -15.79 -0.06
CA LYS A 359 -7.25 -16.39 0.26
C LYS A 359 -7.97 -15.51 1.27
N VAL A 360 -9.16 -15.04 0.94
CA VAL A 360 -9.95 -14.17 1.80
C VAL A 360 -11.20 -14.91 2.28
N LEU A 361 -11.29 -15.17 3.58
CA LEU A 361 -12.38 -15.96 4.15
C LEU A 361 -13.76 -15.33 3.96
N GLN A 362 -13.86 -13.99 3.96
CA GLN A 362 -15.15 -13.33 3.71
C GLN A 362 -15.73 -13.69 2.33
N PHE A 363 -14.88 -13.97 1.33
CA PHE A 363 -15.30 -14.41 -0.01
C PHE A 363 -15.66 -15.90 -0.06
N ALA A 364 -15.12 -16.71 0.87
CA ALA A 364 -15.39 -18.15 0.93
C ALA A 364 -16.88 -18.47 1.07
N PHE A 365 -17.61 -17.61 1.78
CA PHE A 365 -19.01 -17.81 2.11
C PHE A 365 -19.94 -16.86 1.35
N ASP A 366 -19.40 -15.99 0.49
CA ASP A 366 -20.21 -15.13 -0.36
C ASP A 366 -20.64 -15.91 -1.61
N ARG A 367 -21.95 -16.18 -1.73
CA ARG A 367 -22.47 -16.95 -2.87
C ARG A 367 -22.27 -16.25 -4.22
N ARG A 368 -21.98 -14.95 -4.23
CA ARG A 368 -21.64 -14.18 -5.44
C ARG A 368 -20.23 -14.50 -5.95
N GLU A 369 -19.35 -15.06 -5.10
CA GLU A 369 -17.96 -15.42 -5.43
C GLU A 369 -17.63 -16.92 -5.24
N ALA A 370 -18.64 -17.79 -5.20
CA ALA A 370 -18.44 -19.18 -4.82
C ALA A 370 -17.46 -19.95 -5.75
N GLY A 371 -16.49 -20.65 -5.16
CA GLY A 371 -15.70 -21.68 -5.87
C GLY A 371 -14.29 -21.93 -5.30
N ASP A 372 -13.48 -20.90 -5.13
CA ASP A 372 -12.03 -21.05 -4.87
C ASP A 372 -11.58 -20.62 -3.45
N TYR A 373 -12.42 -19.89 -2.73
CA TYR A 373 -12.05 -19.31 -1.42
C TYR A 373 -12.37 -20.20 -0.22
N MET A 374 -12.94 -21.39 -0.42
CA MET A 374 -13.22 -22.31 0.67
C MET A 374 -11.95 -22.88 1.31
N PRO A 375 -11.81 -22.91 2.65
CA PRO A 375 -10.57 -23.34 3.31
C PRO A 375 -10.04 -24.72 2.95
N HIS A 376 -10.92 -25.67 2.64
CA HIS A 376 -10.52 -27.03 2.22
C HIS A 376 -9.88 -27.08 0.82
N ASN A 377 -9.97 -26.00 0.03
CA ASN A 377 -9.34 -25.86 -1.29
C ASN A 377 -7.98 -25.14 -1.23
N TYR A 378 -7.53 -24.72 -0.04
CA TYR A 378 -6.28 -23.97 0.08
C TYR A 378 -5.06 -24.86 -0.15
N ILE A 379 -3.99 -24.25 -0.63
CA ILE A 379 -2.66 -24.87 -0.74
C ILE A 379 -1.69 -24.20 0.23
N PRO A 380 -0.59 -24.88 0.63
CA PRO A 380 0.40 -24.28 1.53
C PRO A 380 0.99 -22.96 1.02
N ASN A 381 1.34 -22.87 -0.27
CA ASN A 381 1.89 -21.66 -0.88
C ASN A 381 0.79 -20.58 -1.10
N SER A 382 0.24 -20.08 0.00
CA SER A 382 -0.79 -19.04 0.01
C SER A 382 -0.76 -18.25 1.32
N VAL A 383 -1.36 -17.05 1.28
CA VAL A 383 -1.58 -16.18 2.42
C VAL A 383 -3.08 -16.06 2.68
N VAL A 384 -3.54 -16.50 3.85
CA VAL A 384 -4.94 -16.40 4.23
C VAL A 384 -5.21 -15.13 5.04
N TYR A 385 -6.36 -14.52 4.77
CA TYR A 385 -6.91 -13.34 5.42
C TYR A 385 -8.34 -13.62 5.88
N THR A 386 -8.77 -13.01 6.98
CA THR A 386 -10.20 -12.91 7.29
C THR A 386 -10.88 -11.97 6.29
N GLY A 387 -10.34 -10.76 6.19
CA GLY A 387 -10.62 -9.74 5.19
C GLY A 387 -9.35 -8.95 4.89
N THR A 388 -9.38 -8.12 3.84
CA THR A 388 -8.33 -7.15 3.51
C THR A 388 -8.74 -5.74 3.96
N HIS A 389 -8.02 -4.72 3.51
CA HIS A 389 -8.37 -3.32 3.74
C HIS A 389 -9.58 -2.85 2.90
N ASP A 390 -9.91 -3.54 1.81
CA ASP A 390 -11.07 -3.25 0.96
C ASP A 390 -12.36 -3.90 1.46
N ASN A 391 -12.23 -4.90 2.33
CA ASN A 391 -13.34 -5.58 2.94
C ASN A 391 -13.90 -4.77 4.12
N THR A 392 -15.18 -5.00 4.43
CA THR A 392 -15.75 -4.57 5.71
C THR A 392 -15.12 -5.39 6.85
N THR A 393 -15.24 -4.95 8.09
CA THR A 393 -14.74 -5.75 9.23
C THR A 393 -15.53 -7.06 9.33
N THR A 394 -14.96 -8.15 9.83
CA THR A 394 -15.72 -9.41 9.93
C THR A 394 -16.91 -9.29 10.89
N ALA A 395 -16.83 -8.42 11.90
CA ALA A 395 -17.97 -8.13 12.77
C ALA A 395 -19.12 -7.44 12.02
N ALA A 396 -18.81 -6.53 11.09
CA ALA A 396 -19.80 -5.90 10.23
C ALA A 396 -20.33 -6.85 9.14
N TRP A 397 -19.45 -7.66 8.55
CA TRP A 397 -19.80 -8.67 7.56
C TRP A 397 -20.91 -9.61 8.08
N GLN A 398 -20.84 -10.02 9.34
CA GLN A 398 -21.87 -10.85 9.98
C GLN A 398 -23.28 -10.23 9.90
N THR A 399 -23.38 -8.90 9.90
CA THR A 399 -24.67 -8.18 9.86
C THR A 399 -25.04 -7.65 8.48
N GLU A 400 -24.07 -7.49 7.59
CA GLU A 400 -24.24 -6.90 6.25
C GLU A 400 -24.38 -7.96 5.14
N ALA A 401 -23.82 -9.15 5.33
CA ALA A 401 -23.91 -10.25 4.38
C ALA A 401 -25.30 -10.91 4.39
N ASP A 402 -25.58 -11.69 3.34
CA ASP A 402 -26.82 -12.46 3.27
C ASP A 402 -26.92 -13.45 4.45
N PRO A 403 -28.08 -13.56 5.14
CA PRO A 403 -28.23 -14.44 6.29
C PRO A 403 -27.88 -15.91 6.03
N GLU A 404 -28.08 -16.44 4.82
CA GLU A 404 -27.71 -17.83 4.53
C GLU A 404 -26.19 -17.99 4.30
N ASP A 405 -25.49 -16.94 3.86
CA ASP A 405 -24.02 -16.91 3.77
C ASP A 405 -23.41 -16.92 5.19
N VAL A 406 -23.99 -16.13 6.09
CA VAL A 406 -23.61 -16.12 7.52
C VAL A 406 -23.91 -17.47 8.18
N ALA A 407 -25.05 -18.09 7.87
CA ALA A 407 -25.41 -19.41 8.38
C ALA A 407 -24.43 -20.49 7.88
N LEU A 408 -24.07 -20.44 6.59
CA LEU A 408 -23.07 -21.33 6.00
C LEU A 408 -21.71 -21.16 6.66
N ALA A 409 -21.25 -19.92 6.86
CA ALA A 409 -19.99 -19.62 7.54
C ALA A 409 -19.96 -20.19 8.95
N ARG A 410 -21.04 -19.98 9.72
CA ARG A 410 -21.18 -20.53 11.08
C ARG A 410 -21.15 -22.05 11.09
N ALA A 411 -21.88 -22.69 10.19
CA ALA A 411 -21.92 -24.15 10.08
C ALA A 411 -20.55 -24.72 9.69
N TYR A 412 -19.89 -24.15 8.68
CA TYR A 412 -18.60 -24.62 8.17
C TYR A 412 -17.48 -24.51 9.23
N MET A 413 -17.45 -23.41 9.98
CA MET A 413 -16.42 -23.16 11.00
C MET A 413 -16.77 -23.76 12.38
N ALA A 414 -17.88 -24.50 12.47
CA ALA A 414 -18.43 -25.03 13.72
C ALA A 414 -18.53 -23.95 14.81
N CYS A 415 -18.99 -22.75 14.44
CA CYS A 415 -19.11 -21.60 15.34
C CYS A 415 -20.28 -21.83 16.30
N GLY A 416 -19.97 -21.98 17.59
CA GLY A 416 -20.97 -22.32 18.61
C GLY A 416 -21.99 -21.22 18.87
N GLU A 417 -23.13 -21.58 19.47
CA GLU A 417 -24.09 -20.61 19.97
C GLU A 417 -23.44 -19.73 21.06
N GLY A 418 -23.46 -18.41 20.87
CA GLY A 418 -22.80 -17.44 21.75
C GLY A 418 -21.34 -17.12 21.39
N GLU A 419 -20.73 -17.84 20.46
CA GLU A 419 -19.41 -17.50 19.94
C GLU A 419 -19.50 -16.34 18.93
N LYS A 420 -18.57 -15.38 19.05
CA LYS A 420 -18.43 -14.29 18.07
C LYS A 420 -17.88 -14.86 16.76
N LEU A 421 -18.55 -14.56 15.65
CA LEU A 421 -18.16 -15.10 14.35
C LEU A 421 -16.74 -14.69 13.93
N VAL A 422 -16.30 -13.47 14.32
CA VAL A 422 -14.93 -13.02 14.09
C VAL A 422 -13.87 -13.94 14.70
N ASP A 423 -14.14 -14.53 15.88
CA ASP A 423 -13.21 -15.45 16.53
C ASP A 423 -13.12 -16.78 15.78
N ALA A 424 -14.24 -17.23 15.17
CA ALA A 424 -14.29 -18.40 14.30
C ALA A 424 -13.56 -18.17 12.97
N PHE A 425 -13.68 -16.98 12.38
CA PHE A 425 -12.93 -16.57 11.20
C PHE A 425 -11.42 -16.58 11.46
N ILE A 426 -10.97 -15.95 12.56
CA ILE A 426 -9.56 -15.92 12.95
C ILE A 426 -9.04 -17.34 13.18
N ARG A 427 -9.78 -18.16 13.95
CA ARG A 427 -9.42 -19.55 14.20
C ARG A 427 -9.29 -20.34 12.90
N THR A 428 -10.21 -20.16 11.95
CA THR A 428 -10.20 -20.87 10.67
C THR A 428 -9.03 -20.45 9.80
N ALA A 429 -8.69 -19.15 9.75
CA ALA A 429 -7.48 -18.66 9.08
C ALA A 429 -6.23 -19.30 9.69
N PHE A 430 -6.12 -19.31 11.01
CA PHE A 430 -4.98 -19.90 11.71
C PHE A 430 -4.90 -21.42 11.51
N ALA A 431 -6.02 -22.13 11.52
CA ALA A 431 -6.07 -23.58 11.32
C ALA A 431 -5.81 -24.02 9.87
N SER A 432 -5.98 -23.11 8.90
CA SER A 432 -5.82 -23.43 7.47
C SER A 432 -4.41 -23.92 7.11
N VAL A 433 -4.28 -24.57 5.95
CA VAL A 433 -2.99 -25.08 5.44
C VAL A 433 -2.06 -23.98 4.91
N SER A 434 -2.55 -22.75 4.69
CA SER A 434 -1.74 -21.63 4.19
C SER A 434 -0.50 -21.38 5.05
N ASP A 435 0.65 -21.20 4.41
CA ASP A 435 1.95 -20.94 5.06
C ASP A 435 1.88 -19.66 5.90
N THR A 436 1.14 -18.63 5.46
CA THR A 436 0.97 -17.39 6.22
C THR A 436 -0.50 -17.08 6.48
N ALA A 437 -0.82 -16.68 7.71
CA ALA A 437 -2.14 -16.12 8.06
C ALA A 437 -1.97 -14.66 8.50
N VAL A 438 -2.66 -13.73 7.85
CA VAL A 438 -2.62 -12.30 8.19
C VAL A 438 -4.01 -11.82 8.55
N ILE A 439 -4.16 -11.26 9.75
CA ILE A 439 -5.45 -10.80 10.27
C ILE A 439 -5.44 -9.28 10.39
N PRO A 440 -6.44 -8.54 9.86
CA PRO A 440 -6.59 -7.12 10.13
C PRO A 440 -6.72 -6.84 11.62
N MET A 441 -6.08 -5.76 12.09
CA MET A 441 -6.16 -5.37 13.50
C MET A 441 -7.60 -5.11 13.95
N GLN A 442 -8.47 -4.64 13.05
CA GLN A 442 -9.90 -4.46 13.30
C GLN A 442 -10.61 -5.75 13.71
N ASP A 443 -10.22 -6.89 13.16
CA ASP A 443 -10.83 -8.18 13.47
C ASP A 443 -10.34 -8.73 14.82
N TRP A 444 -9.05 -8.54 15.15
CA TRP A 444 -8.53 -8.84 16.49
C TRP A 444 -9.26 -8.05 17.59
N LEU A 445 -9.65 -6.82 17.27
CA LEU A 445 -10.40 -5.91 18.13
C LEU A 445 -11.93 -6.08 18.00
N ALA A 446 -12.42 -6.92 17.07
CA ALA A 446 -13.84 -7.13 16.77
C ALA A 446 -14.62 -5.83 16.52
N LEU A 447 -14.04 -4.89 15.76
CA LEU A 447 -14.58 -3.55 15.54
C LEU A 447 -15.73 -3.54 14.52
N PRO A 448 -16.69 -2.60 14.64
CA PRO A 448 -17.83 -2.47 13.72
C PRO A 448 -17.43 -1.83 12.37
N ALA A 449 -18.41 -1.64 11.50
CA ALA A 449 -18.24 -1.09 10.14
C ALA A 449 -17.55 0.28 10.09
N SER A 450 -17.65 1.10 11.16
CA SER A 450 -16.97 2.39 11.25
C SER A 450 -15.44 2.28 11.27
N ALA A 451 -14.89 1.08 11.50
CA ALA A 451 -13.46 0.81 11.42
C ALA A 451 -13.01 0.28 10.05
N ARG A 452 -13.90 0.20 9.06
CA ARG A 452 -13.57 -0.19 7.69
C ARG A 452 -12.53 0.78 7.12
N MET A 453 -11.48 0.22 6.50
CA MET A 453 -10.38 1.02 5.98
C MET A 453 -10.73 1.67 4.63
N ASN A 454 -11.27 0.89 3.70
CA ASN A 454 -11.69 1.38 2.39
C ASN A 454 -13.02 0.77 1.96
N THR A 455 -13.86 1.58 1.33
CA THR A 455 -14.99 1.13 0.53
C THR A 455 -14.64 1.38 -0.95
N PRO A 456 -14.32 0.33 -1.72
CA PRO A 456 -14.01 0.47 -3.15
C PRO A 456 -15.07 1.28 -3.91
N SER A 457 -14.62 2.04 -4.90
CA SER A 457 -15.46 2.92 -5.74
C SER A 457 -16.14 4.10 -5.02
N LYS A 458 -15.87 4.33 -3.72
CA LYS A 458 -16.31 5.54 -3.01
C LYS A 458 -15.21 6.59 -3.02
N ALA A 459 -15.52 7.81 -3.44
CA ALA A 459 -14.54 8.89 -3.59
C ALA A 459 -14.04 9.53 -2.28
N GLY A 460 -14.66 9.24 -1.12
CA GLY A 460 -14.29 9.88 0.14
C GLY A 460 -14.75 9.15 1.39
N GLY A 461 -14.12 9.48 2.53
CA GLY A 461 -14.32 8.82 3.82
C GLY A 461 -13.60 7.49 3.97
N ASN A 462 -12.53 7.27 3.19
CA ASN A 462 -11.68 6.09 3.23
C ASN A 462 -10.32 6.45 3.83
N TRP A 463 -9.53 5.44 4.21
CA TRP A 463 -8.14 5.57 4.67
C TRP A 463 -7.99 6.31 6.00
N GLN A 464 -9.09 6.49 6.73
CA GLN A 464 -9.16 7.35 7.90
C GLN A 464 -9.12 6.59 9.23
N TRP A 465 -9.46 5.30 9.28
CA TRP A 465 -9.53 4.59 10.55
C TRP A 465 -8.16 4.54 11.25
N ARG A 466 -8.15 4.84 12.55
CA ARG A 466 -7.00 4.68 13.45
C ARG A 466 -7.37 3.80 14.64
N MET A 467 -6.41 2.98 15.05
CA MET A 467 -6.51 2.18 16.26
C MET A 467 -6.49 3.10 17.48
N ALA A 468 -7.44 2.90 18.40
CA ALA A 468 -7.48 3.66 19.64
C ALA A 468 -6.22 3.42 20.50
N PRO A 469 -5.71 4.45 21.21
CA PRO A 469 -4.60 4.27 22.15
C PRO A 469 -4.86 3.14 23.15
N GLY A 470 -3.86 2.29 23.36
CA GLY A 470 -3.94 1.15 24.30
C GLY A 470 -4.73 -0.07 23.79
N ALA A 471 -5.33 -0.03 22.60
CA ALA A 471 -6.06 -1.19 22.04
C ALA A 471 -5.14 -2.41 21.79
N ALA A 472 -3.89 -2.17 21.39
CA ALA A 472 -2.82 -3.18 21.32
C ALA A 472 -2.30 -3.57 22.72
N SER A 473 -3.19 -4.08 23.56
CA SER A 473 -2.91 -4.36 24.98
C SER A 473 -2.11 -5.66 25.20
N PRO A 474 -1.39 -5.80 26.33
CA PRO A 474 -0.73 -7.06 26.69
C PRO A 474 -1.68 -8.25 26.79
N ALA A 475 -2.94 -8.03 27.21
CA ALA A 475 -3.95 -9.07 27.26
C ALA A 475 -4.33 -9.58 25.87
N LEU A 476 -4.46 -8.67 24.90
CA LEU A 476 -4.68 -9.02 23.50
C LEU A 476 -3.47 -9.75 22.92
N ALA A 477 -2.25 -9.27 23.17
CA ALA A 477 -1.02 -9.93 22.72
C ALA A 477 -0.95 -11.38 23.21
N LYS A 478 -1.25 -11.62 24.51
CA LYS A 478 -1.30 -12.97 25.09
C LYS A 478 -2.35 -13.87 24.41
N ARG A 479 -3.54 -13.33 24.10
CA ARG A 479 -4.59 -14.06 23.38
C ARG A 479 -4.15 -14.44 21.97
N ILE A 480 -3.57 -13.50 21.23
CA ILE A 480 -3.05 -13.75 19.87
C ILE A 480 -1.94 -14.80 19.92
N ARG A 481 -1.01 -14.67 20.87
CA ARG A 481 0.08 -15.64 21.05
C ARG A 481 -0.41 -17.04 21.34
N ALA A 482 -1.41 -17.21 22.21
CA ALA A 482 -1.99 -18.52 22.49
C ALA A 482 -2.54 -19.20 21.23
N LEU A 483 -3.21 -18.46 20.34
CA LEU A 483 -3.66 -18.98 19.04
C LEU A 483 -2.49 -19.26 18.10
N THR A 484 -1.48 -18.38 18.09
CA THR A 484 -0.29 -18.53 17.25
C THR A 484 0.51 -19.78 17.62
N GLU A 485 0.67 -20.06 18.91
CA GLU A 485 1.31 -21.28 19.42
C GLU A 485 0.44 -22.52 19.16
N LEU A 486 -0.88 -22.44 19.41
CA LEU A 486 -1.80 -23.55 19.19
C LEU A 486 -1.80 -24.08 17.74
N TYR A 487 -1.67 -23.18 16.77
CA TYR A 487 -1.67 -23.52 15.34
C TYR A 487 -0.26 -23.57 14.71
N GLU A 488 0.78 -23.58 15.56
CA GLU A 488 2.19 -23.70 15.16
C GLU A 488 2.63 -22.63 14.14
N ARG A 489 2.27 -21.37 14.39
CA ARG A 489 2.52 -20.21 13.51
C ARG A 489 3.57 -19.23 14.05
N THR A 490 4.39 -19.62 15.01
CA THR A 490 5.38 -18.74 15.65
C THR A 490 6.61 -18.44 14.77
N GLY A 491 6.65 -18.93 13.53
CA GLY A 491 7.70 -18.63 12.55
C GLY A 491 9.09 -19.14 12.93
N ARG A 492 9.18 -20.11 13.84
CA ARG A 492 10.42 -20.76 14.28
C ARG A 492 10.56 -22.16 13.72
#